data_AF-A0A380B1V7-F1
#
_entry.id   AF-A0A380B1V7-F1
#
_cell.length_a   1.000
_cell.length_b   1.000
_cell.length_c   1.000
_cell.angle_alpha   90.00
_cell.angle_beta   90.00
_cell.angle_gamma   90.00
#
_symmetry.space_group_name_H-M   'P 1'
#
loop_
_entity.id
_entity.type
_entity.pdbx_description
1 polymer ?
#
loop_
_entity_poly.entity_id
_entity_poly.type
_entity_poly.pdbx_seq_one_letter_code
_entity_poly.pdbx_strand_id
1 'polypeptide(L)'
;MRNFWFILRYFKNTSGSSAKAKFFVIITISFLSTVLISLQPVIMARMIGVIEAKLTDFQAVVYLLAVSYIVIMSLRKLSSALNFILVTSLRNNLVISMTNHYFKSLFYSEEAIKNNENTGDITQRLNQAIDELTILLRNVSHNFIPPLLQLIFSVTFIVLSGDYIVAVFFYPIFHLVFFY
;
A
#
# COMPACT_ATOMS: atom_id res chain seq x y z
N MET A 1 -2.01 -12.47 5.77
CA MET A 1 -0.52 -12.55 5.65
C MET A 1 0.01 -13.42 4.50
N ARG A 2 -0.56 -14.60 4.19
CA ARG A 2 -0.05 -15.52 3.13
C ARG A 2 0.14 -14.86 1.76
N ASN A 3 -0.82 -14.03 1.36
CA ASN A 3 -0.81 -13.34 0.07
C ASN A 3 0.33 -12.30 -0.05
N PHE A 4 0.69 -11.64 1.05
CA PHE A 4 1.79 -10.67 1.08
C PHE A 4 3.15 -11.35 0.84
N TRP A 5 3.38 -12.46 1.55
CA TRP A 5 4.58 -13.28 1.39
C TRP A 5 4.71 -13.87 -0.02
N PHE A 6 3.60 -14.27 -0.63
CA PHE A 6 3.57 -14.73 -2.02
C PHE A 6 4.04 -13.65 -3.00
N ILE A 7 3.52 -12.43 -2.88
CA ILE A 7 3.92 -11.30 -3.76
C ILE A 7 5.39 -10.96 -3.58
N LEU A 8 5.86 -10.89 -2.33
CA LEU A 8 7.27 -10.64 -2.02
C LEU A 8 8.19 -11.70 -2.66
N ARG A 9 7.82 -12.98 -2.55
CA ARG A 9 8.58 -14.08 -3.14
C ARG A 9 8.56 -14.03 -4.67
N TYR A 10 7.41 -13.74 -5.28
CA TYR A 10 7.26 -13.61 -6.73
C TYR A 10 8.13 -12.47 -7.29
N PHE A 11 8.06 -11.28 -6.69
CA PHE A 11 8.89 -10.15 -7.13
C PHE A 11 10.38 -10.36 -6.82
N LYS A 12 10.73 -11.03 -5.71
CA LYS A 12 12.13 -11.36 -5.41
C LYS A 12 12.73 -12.35 -6.41
N ASN A 13 12.01 -13.40 -6.77
CA ASN A 13 12.59 -14.54 -7.50
C ASN A 13 12.29 -14.57 -8.99
N THR A 14 11.11 -14.10 -9.43
CA THR A 14 10.58 -14.39 -10.77
C THR A 14 10.46 -13.14 -11.65
N SER A 15 10.35 -11.96 -11.05
CA SER A 15 10.11 -10.72 -11.78
C SER A 15 11.39 -10.13 -12.39
N GLY A 16 11.28 -9.47 -13.55
CA GLY A 16 12.39 -8.73 -14.17
C GLY A 16 12.79 -7.49 -13.36
N SER A 17 14.05 -7.04 -13.49
CA SER A 17 14.62 -5.92 -12.70
C SER A 17 13.76 -4.64 -12.72
N SER A 18 13.21 -4.27 -13.89
CA SER A 18 12.32 -3.12 -14.03
C SER A 18 11.02 -3.25 -13.21
N ALA A 19 10.44 -4.44 -13.16
CA ALA A 19 9.21 -4.69 -12.41
C ALA A 19 9.46 -4.74 -10.90
N LYS A 20 10.62 -5.25 -10.45
CA LYS A 20 11.07 -5.15 -9.04
C LYS A 20 11.21 -3.70 -8.59
N ALA A 21 11.88 -2.87 -9.41
CA ALA A 21 12.07 -1.45 -9.10
C ALA A 21 10.73 -0.72 -8.97
N LYS A 22 9.81 -0.91 -9.93
CA LYS A 22 8.46 -0.33 -9.87
C LYS A 22 7.69 -0.78 -8.62
N PHE A 23 7.76 -2.06 -8.26
CA PHE A 23 7.13 -2.58 -7.05
C PHE A 23 7.66 -1.90 -5.78
N PHE A 24 8.98 -1.75 -5.67
CA PHE A 24 9.62 -1.08 -4.53
C PHE A 24 9.23 0.40 -4.44
N VAL A 25 9.18 1.10 -5.57
CA VAL A 25 8.74 2.50 -5.64
C VAL A 25 7.29 2.64 -5.17
N ILE A 26 6.38 1.75 -5.60
CA ILE A 26 4.98 1.74 -5.16
C ILE A 26 4.88 1.59 -3.63
N ILE A 27 5.63 0.64 -3.05
CA ILE A 27 5.65 0.46 -1.60
C ILE A 27 6.17 1.71 -0.89
N THR A 28 7.24 2.31 -1.42
CA THR A 28 7.88 3.49 -0.82
C THR A 28 6.95 4.71 -0.85
N ILE A 29 6.28 4.98 -1.98
CA ILE A 29 5.30 6.06 -2.10
C ILE A 29 4.13 5.82 -1.15
N SER A 30 3.63 4.59 -1.07
CA SER A 30 2.54 4.21 -0.17
C SER A 30 2.93 4.40 1.30
N PHE A 31 4.15 4.02 1.67
CA PHE A 31 4.71 4.23 3.00
C PHE A 31 4.81 5.72 3.34
N LEU A 32 5.45 6.52 2.48
CA LEU A 32 5.66 7.96 2.71
C LEU A 32 4.33 8.71 2.83
N SER A 33 3.39 8.42 1.92
CA SER A 33 2.03 8.98 1.96
C SER A 33 1.32 8.65 3.27
N THR A 34 1.48 7.41 3.75
CA THR A 34 0.90 6.98 5.02
C THR A 34 1.47 7.74 6.21
N VAL A 35 2.80 7.87 6.27
CA VAL A 35 3.48 8.64 7.33
C VAL A 35 2.96 10.08 7.36
N LEU A 36 2.87 10.74 6.21
CA LEU A 36 2.39 12.13 6.12
C LEU A 36 0.97 12.28 6.68
N ILE A 37 0.07 11.34 6.36
CA ILE A 37 -1.32 11.38 6.83
C ILE A 37 -1.41 11.11 8.33
N SER A 38 -0.63 10.15 8.83
CA SER A 38 -0.58 9.80 10.26
C SER A 38 -0.04 10.93 11.12
N LEU A 39 0.75 11.84 10.57
CA LEU A 39 1.25 13.03 11.28
C LEU A 39 0.21 14.15 11.38
N GLN A 40 -0.82 14.16 10.53
CA GLN A 40 -1.81 15.25 10.50
C GLN A 40 -2.48 15.51 11.87
N PRO A 41 -2.96 14.49 12.62
CA PRO A 41 -3.57 14.72 13.93
C PRO A 41 -2.56 15.25 14.95
N VAL A 42 -1.29 14.82 14.85
CA VAL A 42 -0.21 15.25 15.75
C VAL A 42 0.13 16.73 15.53
N ILE A 43 0.21 17.16 14.26
CA ILE A 43 0.40 18.57 13.89
C ILE A 43 -0.76 19.41 14.44
N MET A 44 -1.99 18.94 14.26
CA MET A 44 -3.19 19.64 14.73
C MET A 44 -3.17 19.79 16.26
N ALA A 45 -2.91 18.71 17.01
CA ALA A 45 -2.85 18.75 18.47
C ALA A 45 -1.75 19.70 18.99
N ARG A 46 -0.55 19.67 18.37
CA ARG A 46 0.56 20.57 18.75
C ARG A 46 0.21 22.04 18.52
N MET A 47 -0.41 22.38 17.39
CA MET A 47 -0.80 23.75 17.08
C MET A 47 -1.92 24.26 18.01
N ILE A 48 -2.88 23.40 18.37
CA ILE A 48 -3.90 23.74 19.38
C ILE A 48 -3.25 24.05 20.74
N GLY A 49 -2.28 23.25 21.17
CA GLY A 49 -1.54 23.52 22.41
C GLY A 49 -0.80 24.86 22.40
N VAL A 50 -0.27 25.29 21.24
CA VAL A 50 0.37 26.62 21.07
C VAL A 50 -0.66 27.75 21.23
N ILE A 51 -1.88 27.56 20.71
CA ILE A 51 -2.99 28.52 20.85
C ILE A 51 -3.40 28.64 22.32
N GLU A 52 -3.58 27.52 23.01
CA GLU A 52 -3.99 27.49 24.43
C GLU A 52 -2.95 28.13 25.35
N ALA A 53 -1.66 27.88 25.09
CA ALA A 53 -0.55 28.46 25.83
C ALA A 53 -0.30 29.95 25.51
N LYS A 54 -1.05 30.55 24.58
CA LYS A 54 -0.92 31.95 24.13
C LYS A 54 0.51 32.35 23.73
N LEU A 55 1.29 31.39 23.21
CA LEU A 55 2.71 31.58 22.91
C LEU A 55 2.94 32.43 21.64
N THR A 56 1.94 32.48 20.75
CA THR A 56 2.04 33.12 19.44
C THR A 56 0.71 33.75 19.05
N ASP A 57 0.73 34.63 18.04
CA ASP A 57 -0.50 35.19 17.46
C ASP A 57 -1.42 34.09 16.91
N PHE A 58 -2.68 34.12 17.36
CA PHE A 58 -3.72 33.19 16.99
C PHE A 58 -3.89 33.10 15.46
N GLN A 59 -3.87 34.24 14.77
CA GLN A 59 -4.06 34.26 13.32
C GLN A 59 -2.94 33.50 12.59
N ALA A 60 -1.69 33.71 13.01
CA ALA A 60 -0.54 33.03 12.41
C ALA A 60 -0.61 31.51 12.56
N VAL A 61 -1.01 31.02 13.74
CA VAL A 61 -1.15 29.57 13.99
C VAL A 61 -2.28 28.97 13.15
N VAL A 62 -3.42 29.66 13.01
CA VAL A 62 -4.54 29.22 12.17
C VAL A 62 -4.14 29.12 10.70
N TYR A 63 -3.42 30.13 10.17
CA TYR A 63 -2.92 30.08 8.79
C TYR A 63 -1.96 28.92 8.57
N LEU A 64 -1.03 28.69 9.49
CA LEU A 64 -0.07 27.59 9.39
C LEU A 64 -0.78 26.23 9.42
N LEU A 65 -1.79 26.08 10.28
CA LEU A 65 -2.61 24.87 10.37
C LEU A 65 -3.35 24.61 9.05
N ALA A 66 -4.00 25.63 8.47
CA ALA A 66 -4.69 25.53 7.19
C ALA A 66 -3.74 25.14 6.04
N VAL A 67 -2.57 25.79 5.96
CA VAL A 67 -1.56 25.47 4.94
C VAL A 67 -1.04 24.05 5.10
N SER A 68 -0.70 23.63 6.33
CA SER A 68 -0.22 22.27 6.60
C SER A 68 -1.23 21.21 6.16
N TYR A 69 -2.52 21.43 6.45
CA TYR A 69 -3.60 20.52 6.08
C TYR A 69 -3.74 20.42 4.56
N ILE A 70 -3.78 21.56 3.85
CA ILE A 70 -3.91 21.58 2.39
C ILE A 70 -2.72 20.88 1.71
N VAL A 71 -1.50 21.14 2.18
CA VAL A 71 -0.28 20.53 1.64
C VAL A 71 -0.32 19.01 1.83
N ILE A 72 -0.64 18.53 3.03
CA ILE A 72 -0.70 17.09 3.32
C ILE A 72 -1.82 16.41 2.51
N MET A 73 -3.01 17.01 2.43
CA MET A 73 -4.12 16.52 1.59
C MET A 73 -3.72 16.41 0.12
N SER A 74 -3.01 17.42 -0.39
CA SER A 74 -2.59 17.46 -1.80
C SER A 74 -1.52 16.40 -2.09
N LEU A 75 -0.52 16.26 -1.21
CA LEU A 75 0.51 15.22 -1.32
C LEU A 75 -0.07 13.81 -1.25
N ARG A 76 -1.10 13.59 -0.41
CA ARG A 76 -1.84 12.32 -0.37
C ARG A 76 -2.50 12.02 -1.71
N LYS A 77 -3.22 12.98 -2.30
CA LYS A 77 -3.88 12.80 -3.60
C LYS A 77 -2.86 12.52 -4.71
N LEU A 78 -1.76 13.28 -4.73
CA LEU A 78 -0.67 13.08 -5.68
C LEU A 78 -0.07 11.67 -5.55
N SER A 79 0.24 11.23 -4.33
CA SER A 79 0.80 9.90 -4.07
C SER A 79 -0.16 8.78 -4.52
N SER A 80 -1.46 8.96 -4.29
CA SER A 80 -2.49 8.01 -4.74
C SER A 80 -2.54 7.92 -6.27
N ALA A 81 -2.48 9.05 -6.98
CA ALA A 81 -2.46 9.10 -8.43
C ALA A 81 -1.19 8.46 -9.02
N LEU A 82 -0.03 8.77 -8.45
CA LEU A 82 1.25 8.16 -8.87
C LEU A 82 1.24 6.65 -8.67
N ASN A 83 0.76 6.17 -7.52
CA ASN A 83 0.62 4.74 -7.27
C ASN A 83 -0.30 4.06 -8.31
N PHE A 84 -1.42 4.68 -8.67
CA PHE A 84 -2.32 4.14 -9.69
C PHE A 84 -1.62 3.97 -11.05
N ILE A 85 -0.86 4.99 -11.48
CA ILE A 85 -0.09 4.95 -12.73
C ILE A 85 0.99 3.85 -12.67
N LEU A 86 1.72 3.76 -11.57
CA LEU A 86 2.78 2.76 -11.39
C LEU A 86 2.23 1.33 -11.34
N VAL A 87 1.10 1.10 -10.65
CA VAL A 87 0.43 -0.20 -10.61
C VAL A 87 -0.03 -0.62 -12.00
N THR A 88 -0.61 0.31 -12.77
CA THR A 88 -1.02 0.06 -14.16
C THR A 88 0.18 -0.28 -15.04
N SER A 89 1.28 0.47 -14.90
CA SER A 89 2.53 0.19 -15.60
C SER A 89 3.16 -1.16 -15.19
N LEU A 90 3.01 -1.55 -13.93
CA LEU A 90 3.49 -2.84 -13.43
C LEU A 90 2.69 -4.00 -14.01
N ARG A 91 1.36 -3.86 -14.12
CA ARG A 91 0.48 -4.83 -14.78
C ARG A 91 0.96 -5.14 -16.20
N ASN A 92 1.31 -4.13 -16.99
CA ASN A 92 1.79 -4.34 -18.36
C ASN A 92 3.08 -5.17 -18.39
N ASN A 93 4.02 -4.90 -17.49
CA ASN A 93 5.25 -5.67 -17.36
C ASN A 93 4.97 -7.12 -16.92
N LEU A 94 4.02 -7.31 -16.01
CA LEU A 94 3.61 -8.63 -15.53
C LEU A 94 2.98 -9.45 -16.66
N VAL A 95 2.07 -8.87 -17.43
CA VAL A 95 1.47 -9.49 -18.63
C VAL A 95 2.57 -10.01 -19.54
N ILE A 96 3.52 -9.16 -19.95
CA ILE A 96 4.59 -9.57 -20.87
C ILE A 96 5.42 -10.72 -20.28
N SER A 97 5.82 -10.62 -19.01
CA SER A 97 6.68 -11.63 -18.37
C SER A 97 5.95 -12.96 -18.16
N MET A 98 4.70 -12.92 -17.71
CA MET A 98 3.90 -14.09 -17.41
C MET A 98 3.49 -14.79 -18.70
N THR A 99 3.09 -14.06 -19.74
CA THR A 99 2.80 -14.66 -21.05
C THR A 99 4.02 -15.37 -21.61
N ASN A 100 5.21 -14.77 -21.54
CA ASN A 100 6.43 -15.42 -22.04
C ASN A 100 6.80 -16.67 -21.22
N HIS A 101 6.73 -16.60 -19.89
CA HIS A 101 6.97 -17.76 -19.03
C HIS A 101 5.95 -18.88 -19.24
N TYR A 102 4.67 -18.52 -19.34
CA TYR A 102 3.58 -19.46 -19.54
C TYR A 102 3.67 -20.12 -20.91
N PHE A 103 3.93 -19.34 -21.96
CA PHE A 103 4.19 -19.87 -23.30
C PHE A 103 5.33 -20.88 -23.26
N LYS A 104 6.50 -20.53 -22.70
CA LYS A 104 7.61 -21.49 -22.54
C LYS A 104 7.19 -22.74 -21.77
N SER A 105 6.43 -22.61 -20.67
CA SER A 105 5.98 -23.79 -19.92
C SER A 105 5.09 -24.73 -20.74
N LEU A 106 4.27 -24.19 -21.65
CA LEU A 106 3.43 -25.00 -22.53
C LEU A 106 4.25 -25.83 -23.52
N PHE A 107 5.44 -25.36 -23.95
CA PHE A 107 6.32 -26.12 -24.84
C PHE A 107 7.23 -27.11 -24.13
N TYR A 108 7.68 -26.78 -22.92
CA TYR A 108 8.75 -27.52 -22.23
C TYR A 108 8.26 -28.36 -21.04
N SER A 109 6.96 -28.40 -20.75
CA SER A 109 6.41 -29.21 -19.67
C SER A 109 5.23 -30.03 -20.18
N GLU A 110 5.41 -31.36 -20.24
CA GLU A 110 4.37 -32.30 -20.66
C GLU A 110 3.11 -32.23 -19.78
N GLU A 111 3.26 -31.82 -18.51
CA GLU A 111 2.15 -31.62 -17.56
C GLU A 111 1.46 -30.25 -17.66
N ALA A 112 1.95 -29.31 -18.48
CA ALA A 112 1.41 -27.95 -18.54
C ALA A 112 0.03 -27.87 -19.21
N ILE A 113 -0.25 -28.81 -20.12
CA ILE A 113 -1.54 -28.96 -20.81
C ILE A 113 -2.28 -30.11 -20.16
N LYS A 114 -3.43 -29.84 -19.54
CA LYS A 114 -4.25 -30.91 -18.96
C LYS A 114 -4.99 -31.66 -20.08
N ASN A 115 -5.27 -32.94 -19.85
CA ASN A 115 -6.15 -33.72 -20.72
C ASN A 115 -7.50 -32.98 -20.87
N ASN A 116 -7.90 -32.69 -22.12
CA ASN A 116 -9.07 -31.90 -22.52
C ASN A 116 -9.03 -30.37 -22.36
N GLU A 117 -7.86 -29.74 -22.16
CA GLU A 117 -7.77 -28.28 -22.26
C GLU A 117 -7.69 -27.82 -23.73
N ASN A 118 -8.56 -26.88 -24.11
CA ASN A 118 -8.46 -26.19 -25.39
C ASN A 118 -7.67 -24.88 -25.27
N THR A 119 -7.33 -24.27 -26.40
CA THR A 119 -6.58 -23.00 -26.45
C THR A 119 -7.28 -21.85 -25.72
N GLY A 120 -8.61 -21.85 -25.71
CA GLY A 120 -9.43 -20.91 -24.94
C GLY A 120 -9.21 -21.05 -23.44
N ASP A 121 -9.25 -22.28 -22.93
CA ASP A 121 -9.02 -22.59 -21.50
C ASP A 121 -7.62 -22.16 -21.06
N ILE A 122 -6.61 -22.46 -21.88
CA ILE A 122 -5.21 -22.09 -21.63
C ILE A 122 -5.05 -20.57 -21.57
N THR A 123 -5.67 -19.84 -22.50
CA THR A 123 -5.62 -18.36 -22.54
C THR A 123 -6.36 -17.75 -21.36
N GLN A 124 -7.52 -18.30 -21.01
CA GLN A 124 -8.34 -17.81 -19.90
C GLN A 124 -7.66 -18.02 -18.54
N ARG A 125 -7.00 -19.16 -18.33
CA ARG A 125 -6.18 -19.41 -17.14
C ARG A 125 -5.08 -18.36 -16.97
N LEU A 126 -4.40 -18.00 -18.05
CA LEU A 126 -3.35 -16.97 -18.02
C LEU A 126 -3.92 -15.59 -17.66
N ASN A 127 -5.02 -15.20 -18.31
CA ASN A 127 -5.68 -13.91 -18.04
C ASN A 127 -6.16 -13.83 -16.59
N GLN A 128 -6.76 -14.90 -16.07
CA GLN A 128 -7.20 -14.98 -14.67
C GLN A 128 -6.01 -14.84 -13.71
N ALA A 129 -4.90 -15.55 -13.98
CA ALA A 129 -3.70 -15.45 -13.13
C ALA A 129 -3.10 -14.03 -13.12
N ILE A 130 -3.06 -13.36 -14.27
CA ILE A 130 -2.58 -11.97 -14.38
C ILE A 130 -3.48 -11.02 -13.58
N ASP A 131 -4.80 -11.17 -13.71
CA ASP A 131 -5.77 -10.32 -13.02
C ASP A 131 -5.75 -10.55 -11.52
N GLU A 132 -5.69 -11.81 -11.07
CA GLU A 132 -5.54 -12.15 -9.65
C GLU A 132 -4.26 -11.54 -9.06
N LEU A 133 -3.13 -11.63 -9.77
CA LEU A 133 -1.87 -11.06 -9.32
C LEU A 133 -1.91 -9.52 -9.26
N THR A 134 -2.61 -8.90 -10.21
CA THR A 134 -2.83 -7.44 -10.21
C THR A 134 -3.73 -6.99 -9.06
N ILE A 135 -4.81 -7.73 -8.78
CA ILE A 135 -5.70 -7.48 -7.64
C ILE A 135 -4.94 -7.63 -6.32
N LEU A 136 -4.15 -8.70 -6.19
CA LEU A 136 -3.30 -8.95 -5.03
C LEU A 136 -2.31 -7.81 -4.80
N LEU A 137 -1.64 -7.36 -5.86
CA LEU A 137 -0.73 -6.22 -5.82
C LEU A 137 -1.43 -4.95 -5.31
N ARG A 138 -2.58 -4.63 -5.90
CA ARG A 138 -3.37 -3.46 -5.50
C ARG A 138 -3.79 -3.55 -4.03
N ASN A 139 -4.27 -4.71 -3.60
CA ASN A 139 -4.72 -4.93 -2.23
C ASN A 139 -3.57 -4.81 -1.23
N VAL A 140 -2.38 -5.34 -1.56
CA VAL A 140 -1.21 -5.18 -0.69
C VAL A 140 -0.79 -3.71 -0.58
N SER A 141 -0.68 -3.01 -1.71
CA SER A 141 -0.18 -1.64 -1.75
C SER A 141 -1.16 -0.61 -1.16
N HIS A 142 -2.47 -0.80 -1.33
CA HIS A 142 -3.47 0.19 -0.91
C HIS A 142 -4.27 -0.22 0.34
N ASN A 143 -4.58 -1.51 0.47
CA ASN A 143 -5.55 -1.99 1.46
C ASN A 143 -4.90 -2.71 2.64
N PHE A 144 -3.61 -3.05 2.57
CA PHE A 144 -2.90 -3.75 3.64
C PHE A 144 -1.80 -2.91 4.27
N ILE A 145 -0.80 -2.47 3.48
CA ILE A 145 0.35 -1.72 4.00
C ILE A 145 -0.08 -0.38 4.63
N PRO A 146 -0.89 0.47 3.98
CA PRO A 146 -1.25 1.76 4.54
C PRO A 146 -2.04 1.65 5.86
N PRO A 147 -3.14 0.87 5.97
CA PRO A 147 -3.86 0.75 7.24
C PRO A 147 -3.00 0.18 8.38
N LEU A 148 -2.14 -0.79 8.08
CA LEU A 148 -1.22 -1.37 9.06
C LEU A 148 -0.27 -0.32 9.63
N LEU A 149 0.37 0.46 8.75
CA LEU A 149 1.27 1.53 9.15
C LEU A 149 0.54 2.64 9.90
N GLN A 150 -0.67 3.02 9.45
CA GLN A 150 -1.48 4.02 10.14
C GLN A 150 -1.76 3.59 11.58
N LEU A 151 -2.17 2.34 11.78
CA LEU A 151 -2.43 1.80 13.12
C LEU A 151 -1.16 1.78 13.98
N ILE A 152 -0.03 1.32 13.43
CA ILE A 152 1.25 1.32 14.14
C ILE A 152 1.64 2.74 14.56
N PHE A 153 1.57 3.71 13.66
CA PHE A 153 1.89 5.10 13.98
C PHE A 153 0.92 5.70 15.00
N SER A 154 -0.38 5.48 14.84
CA SER A 154 -1.40 5.95 15.79
C SER A 154 -1.12 5.43 17.19
N VAL A 155 -0.94 4.12 17.37
CA VAL A 155 -0.62 3.53 18.68
C VAL A 155 0.69 4.09 19.23
N THR A 156 1.72 4.21 18.39
CA THR A 156 3.02 4.77 18.80
C THR A 156 2.87 6.20 19.33
N PHE A 157 2.16 7.08 18.62
CA PHE A 157 1.96 8.45 19.06
C PHE A 157 1.11 8.58 20.33
N ILE A 158 0.10 7.72 20.52
CA ILE A 158 -0.72 7.69 21.74
C ILE A 158 0.11 7.22 22.94
N VAL A 159 0.96 6.20 22.77
CA VAL A 159 1.85 5.75 23.84
C VAL A 159 2.85 6.84 24.20
N LEU A 160 3.40 7.54 23.20
CA LEU A 160 4.31 8.66 23.42
C LEU A 160 3.64 9.89 24.08
N SER A 161 2.32 10.08 23.94
CA SER A 161 1.58 11.13 24.66
C SER A 161 1.34 10.80 26.13
N GLY A 162 1.54 9.54 26.55
CA GLY A 162 1.28 9.06 27.90
C GLY A 162 -0.15 8.56 28.13
N ASP A 163 -1.00 8.53 27.09
CA ASP A 163 -2.40 8.10 27.18
C ASP A 163 -2.55 6.58 27.03
N TYR A 164 -1.97 5.83 27.98
CA TYR A 164 -1.92 4.36 27.92
C TYR A 164 -3.30 3.69 27.87
N ILE A 165 -4.31 4.27 28.52
CA ILE A 165 -5.69 3.76 28.49
C ILE A 165 -6.23 3.80 27.05
N VAL A 166 -6.04 4.90 26.34
CA VAL A 166 -6.50 5.06 24.94
C VAL A 166 -5.75 4.09 24.01
N ALA A 167 -4.47 3.84 24.26
CA ALA A 167 -3.69 2.87 23.50
C ALA A 167 -4.22 1.43 23.65
N VAL A 168 -4.68 1.04 24.85
CA VAL A 168 -5.27 -0.29 25.09
C VAL A 168 -6.58 -0.46 24.33
N PHE A 169 -7.41 0.59 24.22
CA PHE A 169 -8.64 0.57 23.42
C PHE A 169 -8.40 0.40 21.91
N PHE A 170 -7.18 0.66 21.42
CA PHE A 170 -6.82 0.40 20.01
C PHE A 170 -6.49 -1.07 19.72
N TYR A 171 -6.16 -1.87 20.75
CA TYR A 171 -5.80 -3.28 20.59
C TYR A 171 -6.93 -4.16 20.02
N PRO A 172 -8.20 -4.05 20.48
CA PRO A 172 -9.32 -4.77 19.87
C PRO A 172 -9.54 -4.43 18.40
N ILE A 173 -9.36 -3.15 18.02
CA ILE A 173 -9.49 -2.69 16.63
C ILE A 173 -8.41 -3.33 15.77
N PHE A 174 -7.17 -3.37 16.26
CA PHE A 174 -6.07 -4.04 15.58
C PHE A 174 -6.37 -5.54 15.37
N HIS A 175 -6.91 -6.21 16.39
CA HIS A 175 -7.25 -7.62 16.30
C HIS A 175 -8.37 -7.89 15.28
N LEU A 176 -9.42 -7.06 15.27
CA LEU A 176 -10.58 -7.22 14.39
C LEU A 176 -10.22 -6.97 12.91
N VAL A 177 -9.36 -5.98 12.64
CA VAL A 177 -8.99 -5.61 11.26
C VAL A 177 -8.00 -6.59 10.61
N PHE A 178 -7.17 -7.28 11.39
CA PHE A 178 -6.09 -8.13 10.84
C PHE A 178 -6.26 -9.64 11.04
N PHE A 179 -7.07 -10.07 12.00
CA PHE A 179 -7.24 -11.48 12.35
C PHE A 179 -8.66 -12.01 12.12
N TYR A 180 -9.59 -11.15 11.68
CA TYR A 180 -10.93 -11.52 11.19
C TYR A 180 -11.05 -11.15 9.71
#